data_AF-A0A9P6NC82-F1
#
_entry.id   AF-A0A9P6NC82-F1
#
_cell.length_a   1.000
_cell.length_b   1.000
_cell.length_c   1.000
_cell.angle_alpha   90.00
_cell.angle_beta   90.00
_cell.angle_gamma   90.00
#
_symmetry.space_group_name_H-M   'P 1'
#
loop_
_entity.id
_entity.type
_entity.pdbx_description
1 polymer ?
#
loop_
_entity_poly.entity_id
_entity_poly.type
_entity_poly.pdbx_seq_one_letter_code
_entity_poly.pdbx_strand_id
1 'polypeptide(L)'
;MESIINYYSGSHLNRLSWKRHSTTFLQSALISSKSQFILFKSLKPLTQIRLVDGFKLTTLAKFNWKTISNALGNPSTSEVIGHHGLIWPKKFTNQNHHLDLNGYPTFIFLGSDESNTDINALPIKLNNNDSDLLEHHTLGHPIWAIDVTNHSILSNEIKLQGNDQDKLSFLELKLQSFENSFDASISSQARSLIDWIQRNKFCSGCGRPNHVEFAGWKIICDGDDDDLESENLKRPICLTSKGGVQNFCYPRTDPVCIMAISHPSNDALLLGRKKNWPEGLYSLYSCLAGFVEPGESFEDSVRREVWEEAGVKVGKVKYHSTQPWPFPGSLMMGAVGESEENPKIRIDLDNELEDARFFPRTVIRKVMKNLEDIITLTKEEIEMMKVNENPPIPITGLKLRIPPPTAIAHQLIKSWAFIDIDQKPLINHDFCPNL
;
A
#
# COMPACT_ATOMS: atom_id res chain seq x y z
N MET A 1 20.25 4.39 -15.24
CA MET A 1 18.93 3.74 -15.10
C MET A 1 17.99 4.79 -14.59
N GLU A 2 16.95 5.15 -15.34
CA GLU A 2 15.85 5.90 -14.76
C GLU A 2 15.25 5.09 -13.61
N SER A 3 14.92 5.74 -12.50
CA SER A 3 14.34 5.09 -11.34
C SER A 3 12.95 4.56 -11.68
N ILE A 4 12.75 3.25 -11.59
CA ILE A 4 11.43 2.63 -11.82
C ILE A 4 10.52 2.97 -10.64
N ILE A 5 9.47 3.75 -10.91
CA ILE A 5 8.41 4.08 -9.95
C ILE A 5 7.23 3.14 -10.20
N ASN A 6 6.89 2.33 -9.21
CA ASN A 6 5.83 1.34 -9.30
C ASN A 6 4.44 1.93 -8.96
N TYR A 7 3.38 1.22 -9.34
CA TYR A 7 2.00 1.71 -9.38
C TYR A 7 1.46 2.36 -8.09
N TYR A 8 1.71 1.75 -6.92
CA TYR A 8 1.27 2.27 -5.62
C TYR A 8 2.28 3.25 -4.97
N SER A 9 3.24 3.75 -5.73
CA SER A 9 4.32 4.63 -5.28
C SER A 9 4.40 5.91 -6.13
N GLY A 10 5.41 6.75 -5.88
CA GLY A 10 5.66 7.94 -6.71
C GLY A 10 4.69 9.10 -6.49
N SER A 11 3.99 9.12 -5.36
CA SER A 11 3.16 10.26 -4.99
C SER A 11 4.01 11.52 -4.92
N HIS A 12 3.57 12.59 -5.58
CA HIS A 12 4.12 13.94 -5.40
C HIS A 12 3.59 14.63 -4.12
N LEU A 13 2.85 13.89 -3.29
CA LEU A 13 2.33 14.39 -2.01
C LEU A 13 3.48 14.67 -1.03
N ASN A 14 3.61 15.93 -0.61
CA ASN A 14 4.48 16.27 0.51
C ASN A 14 3.83 15.77 1.81
N ARG A 15 4.46 14.78 2.46
CA ARG A 15 3.87 14.13 3.65
C ARG A 15 3.85 15.00 4.91
N LEU A 16 4.62 16.10 4.93
CA LEU A 16 4.69 17.07 6.03
C LEU A 16 4.79 16.41 7.42
N SER A 17 5.65 15.39 7.55
CA SER A 17 5.70 14.54 8.76
C SER A 17 6.01 15.32 10.03
N TRP A 18 6.81 16.39 9.92
CA TRP A 18 7.15 17.29 11.03
C TRP A 18 5.99 18.17 11.50
N LYS A 19 4.85 18.19 10.79
CA LYS A 19 3.65 18.97 11.18
C LYS A 19 2.55 18.13 11.81
N ARG A 20 2.68 16.80 11.84
CA ARG A 20 1.64 15.89 12.34
C ARG A 20 1.29 16.10 13.82
N HIS A 21 2.18 16.69 14.61
CA HIS A 21 1.91 17.00 16.02
C HIS A 21 1.35 18.43 16.23
N SER A 22 1.34 19.27 15.20
CA SER A 22 0.95 20.68 15.33
C SER A 22 -0.56 20.82 15.24
N THR A 23 -1.21 21.03 16.39
CA THR A 23 -2.67 21.23 16.48
C THR A 23 -3.14 22.39 15.62
N THR A 24 -2.49 23.56 15.69
CA THR A 24 -2.86 24.74 14.90
C THR A 24 -2.81 24.44 13.40
N PHE A 25 -1.71 23.85 12.93
CA PHE A 25 -1.55 23.49 11.52
C PHE A 25 -2.64 22.52 11.07
N LEU A 26 -2.90 21.46 11.86
CA LEU A 26 -3.88 20.45 11.49
C LEU A 26 -5.31 20.99 11.51
N GLN A 27 -5.67 21.84 12.46
CA GLN A 27 -6.98 22.50 12.49
C GLN A 27 -7.16 23.42 11.27
N SER A 28 -6.14 24.19 10.89
CA SER A 28 -6.11 24.97 9.65
C SER A 28 -6.25 24.09 8.40
N ALA A 29 -5.46 23.02 8.32
CA ALA A 29 -5.50 22.05 7.22
C ALA A 29 -6.81 21.27 7.16
N LEU A 30 -7.55 21.14 8.26
CA LEU A 30 -8.86 20.50 8.27
C LEU A 30 -9.91 21.39 7.60
N ILE A 31 -9.95 22.68 7.93
CA ILE A 31 -11.00 23.61 7.48
C ILE A 31 -10.69 24.35 6.19
N SER A 32 -9.46 24.23 5.67
CA SER A 32 -9.07 24.86 4.42
C SER A 32 -10.05 24.54 3.30
N SER A 33 -10.38 25.56 2.51
CA SER A 33 -11.24 25.41 1.31
C SER A 33 -10.61 24.51 0.25
N LYS A 34 -9.29 24.28 0.32
CA LYS A 34 -8.52 23.40 -0.56
C LYS A 34 -8.44 21.95 -0.07
N SER A 35 -8.95 21.65 1.12
CA SER A 35 -8.84 20.31 1.70
C SER A 35 -9.69 19.28 0.97
N GLN A 36 -9.08 18.13 0.72
CA GLN A 36 -9.68 17.00 0.03
C GLN A 36 -9.80 15.81 0.99
N PHE A 37 -11.01 15.31 1.15
CA PHE A 37 -11.33 14.18 2.02
C PHE A 37 -11.70 12.96 1.19
N ILE A 38 -11.02 11.84 1.43
CA ILE A 38 -11.24 10.56 0.76
C ILE A 38 -11.80 9.59 1.79
N LEU A 39 -12.93 8.98 1.47
CA LEU A 39 -13.61 8.07 2.38
C LEU A 39 -13.21 6.62 2.15
N PHE A 40 -13.14 5.87 3.24
CA PHE A 40 -12.93 4.43 3.24
C PHE A 40 -14.01 3.73 4.05
N LYS A 41 -14.52 2.62 3.54
CA LYS A 41 -15.44 1.74 4.27
C LYS A 41 -14.95 0.30 4.17
N SER A 42 -14.64 -0.31 5.31
CA SER A 42 -14.04 -1.65 5.38
C SER A 42 -12.82 -1.77 4.48
N LEU A 43 -11.91 -0.79 4.56
CA LEU A 43 -10.67 -0.69 3.76
C LEU A 43 -10.86 -0.45 2.25
N LYS A 44 -12.10 -0.27 1.79
CA LYS A 44 -12.42 0.05 0.40
C LYS A 44 -12.50 1.56 0.24
N PRO A 45 -11.72 2.19 -0.66
CA PRO A 45 -11.89 3.60 -0.96
C PRO A 45 -13.22 3.86 -1.65
N LEU A 46 -13.82 5.02 -1.40
CA LEU A 46 -14.92 5.54 -2.19
C LEU A 46 -14.36 6.07 -3.52
N THR A 47 -14.87 5.51 -4.60
CA THR A 47 -14.44 5.84 -5.96
C THR A 47 -15.59 6.39 -6.79
N GLN A 48 -15.23 7.15 -7.81
CA GLN A 48 -16.11 7.63 -8.86
C GLN A 48 -15.73 6.92 -10.16
N ILE A 49 -16.73 6.38 -10.84
CA ILE A 49 -16.56 5.74 -12.15
C ILE A 49 -17.16 6.63 -13.22
N ARG A 50 -16.37 6.99 -14.22
CA ARG A 50 -16.82 7.71 -15.41
C ARG A 50 -16.63 6.84 -16.65
N LEU A 51 -17.57 6.93 -17.59
CA LEU A 51 -17.46 6.29 -18.90
C LEU A 51 -16.95 7.33 -19.90
N VAL A 52 -15.79 7.09 -20.49
CA VAL A 52 -15.22 7.92 -21.56
C VAL A 52 -14.95 7.01 -22.75
N ASP A 53 -15.63 7.26 -23.87
CA ASP A 53 -15.52 6.47 -25.10
C ASP A 53 -15.69 4.95 -24.90
N GLY A 54 -16.56 4.55 -23.97
CA GLY A 54 -16.82 3.15 -23.62
C GLY A 54 -15.84 2.54 -22.63
N PHE A 55 -14.78 3.26 -22.24
CA PHE A 55 -13.82 2.83 -21.21
C PHE A 55 -14.27 3.31 -19.82
N LYS A 56 -14.13 2.43 -18.83
CA LYS A 56 -14.36 2.75 -17.42
C LYS A 56 -13.11 3.37 -16.82
N LEU A 57 -13.18 4.65 -16.49
CA LEU A 57 -12.13 5.35 -15.74
C LEU A 57 -12.56 5.44 -14.28
N THR A 58 -11.67 5.00 -13.38
CA THR A 58 -11.91 5.00 -11.94
C THR A 58 -10.97 6.00 -11.28
N THR A 59 -11.53 6.92 -10.50
CA THR A 59 -10.79 7.89 -9.69
C THR A 59 -11.28 7.87 -8.24
N LEU A 60 -10.52 8.46 -7.33
CA LEU A 60 -10.99 8.65 -5.96
C LEU A 60 -12.04 9.76 -5.89
N ALA A 61 -13.11 9.48 -5.14
CA ALA A 61 -14.09 10.51 -4.80
C ALA A 61 -13.51 11.40 -3.67
N LYS A 62 -13.45 12.71 -3.93
CA LYS A 62 -12.83 13.70 -3.04
C LYS A 62 -13.89 14.74 -2.63
N PHE A 63 -14.01 15.00 -1.34
CA PHE A 63 -14.99 15.94 -0.77
C PHE A 63 -14.27 17.10 -0.07
N ASN A 64 -14.97 18.22 0.12
CA ASN A 64 -14.47 19.34 0.91
C ASN A 64 -14.92 19.24 2.37
N TRP A 65 -14.32 20.05 3.24
CA TRP A 65 -14.65 20.05 4.66
C TRP A 65 -16.13 20.38 4.94
N LYS A 66 -16.73 21.32 4.20
CA LYS A 66 -18.14 21.70 4.41
C LYS A 66 -19.10 20.53 4.24
N THR A 67 -18.86 19.68 3.24
CA THR A 67 -19.63 18.43 3.04
C THR A 67 -19.45 17.48 4.21
N ILE A 68 -18.19 17.25 4.63
CA ILE A 68 -17.87 16.34 5.74
C ILE A 68 -18.43 16.84 7.07
N SER A 69 -18.25 18.14 7.38
CA SER A 69 -18.67 18.75 8.64
C SER A 69 -20.18 18.71 8.78
N ASN A 70 -20.94 19.03 7.71
CA ASN A 70 -22.39 19.02 7.75
C ASN A 70 -22.92 17.63 8.10
N ALA A 71 -22.33 16.60 7.50
CA ALA A 71 -22.69 15.21 7.75
C ALA A 71 -22.27 14.67 9.14
N LEU A 72 -21.41 15.41 9.84
CA LEU A 72 -21.00 15.12 11.21
C LEU A 72 -21.71 15.99 12.25
N GLY A 73 -22.71 16.79 11.86
CA GLY A 73 -23.41 17.70 12.78
C GLY A 73 -22.63 18.99 13.08
N ASN A 74 -21.75 19.40 12.18
CA ASN A 74 -20.93 20.61 12.25
C ASN A 74 -20.08 20.71 13.53
N PRO A 75 -19.20 19.72 13.79
CA PRO A 75 -18.29 19.79 14.93
C PRO A 75 -17.32 20.97 14.77
N SER A 76 -16.93 21.56 15.89
CA SER A 76 -15.83 22.53 15.90
C SER A 76 -14.50 21.83 15.60
N THR A 77 -13.51 22.59 15.14
CA THR A 77 -12.19 22.03 14.80
C THR A 77 -11.48 21.39 16.00
N SER A 78 -11.66 21.97 17.19
CA SER A 78 -11.07 21.45 18.43
C SER A 78 -11.77 20.19 18.94
N GLU A 79 -13.00 19.92 18.50
CA GLU A 79 -13.67 18.65 18.76
C GLU A 79 -13.05 17.50 17.95
N VAL A 80 -12.51 17.79 16.76
CA VAL A 80 -11.92 16.81 15.86
C VAL A 80 -10.43 16.64 16.11
N ILE A 81 -9.70 17.75 16.27
CA ILE A 81 -8.24 17.79 16.42
C ILE A 81 -7.87 18.46 17.75
N GLY A 82 -7.34 17.66 18.68
CA GLY A 82 -6.83 18.09 19.97
C GLY A 82 -5.34 18.40 19.98
N HIS A 83 -4.76 18.47 21.18
CA HIS A 83 -3.34 18.65 21.41
C HIS A 83 -2.52 17.53 20.75
N HIS A 84 -1.31 17.82 20.27
CA HIS A 84 -0.43 16.85 19.58
C HIS A 84 -1.07 16.11 18.38
N GLY A 85 -2.11 16.69 17.77
CA GLY A 85 -2.85 16.05 16.67
C GLY A 85 -3.70 14.86 17.12
N LEU A 86 -4.13 14.84 18.39
CA LEU A 86 -5.08 13.88 18.95
C LEU A 86 -6.40 13.91 18.19
N ILE A 87 -6.89 12.75 17.74
CA ILE A 87 -8.13 12.63 16.99
C ILE A 87 -9.32 12.41 17.93
N TRP A 88 -10.31 13.31 17.88
CA TRP A 88 -11.50 13.34 18.73
C TRP A 88 -11.20 13.34 20.25
N PRO A 89 -10.56 14.39 20.79
CA PRO A 89 -10.19 14.47 22.21
C PRO A 89 -11.35 14.23 23.19
N LYS A 90 -12.59 14.58 22.83
CA LYS A 90 -13.75 14.38 23.71
C LYS A 90 -14.12 12.90 23.95
N LYS A 91 -13.60 11.96 23.14
CA LYS A 91 -13.73 10.51 23.39
C LYS A 91 -13.14 10.08 24.75
N PHE A 92 -12.19 10.85 25.27
CA PHE A 92 -11.33 10.49 26.39
C PHE A 92 -11.69 11.28 27.66
N THR A 93 -12.96 11.67 27.83
CA THR A 93 -13.41 12.41 29.02
C THR A 93 -13.72 11.47 30.19
N ASN A 94 -13.37 11.88 31.43
CA ASN A 94 -13.46 11.12 32.69
C ASN A 94 -14.83 10.54 33.07
N GLN A 95 -15.87 10.68 32.23
CA GLN A 95 -17.22 10.24 32.54
C GLN A 95 -17.50 8.78 32.15
N ASN A 96 -16.66 8.15 31.33
CA ASN A 96 -16.84 6.75 30.92
C ASN A 96 -15.58 5.94 31.24
N HIS A 97 -15.69 4.93 32.10
CA HIS A 97 -14.63 3.95 32.36
C HIS A 97 -14.25 3.08 31.12
N HIS A 98 -14.89 3.32 29.97
CA HIS A 98 -14.67 2.62 28.71
C HIS A 98 -14.62 3.62 27.55
N LEU A 99 -13.55 3.57 26.76
CA LEU A 99 -13.41 4.33 25.53
C LEU A 99 -14.36 3.82 24.46
N ASP A 100 -15.19 4.71 23.90
CA ASP A 100 -15.97 4.38 22.71
C ASP A 100 -15.06 4.41 21.47
N LEU A 101 -14.44 3.26 21.21
CA LEU A 101 -13.55 3.03 20.08
C LEU A 101 -14.24 3.16 18.72
N ASN A 102 -15.57 3.18 18.66
CA ASN A 102 -16.32 3.21 17.41
C ASN A 102 -17.20 4.46 17.27
N GLY A 103 -17.38 5.27 18.31
CA GLY A 103 -18.29 6.41 18.36
C GLY A 103 -17.99 7.58 17.43
N TYR A 104 -16.77 7.66 16.88
CA TYR A 104 -16.41 8.71 15.92
C TYR A 104 -15.46 8.19 14.83
N PRO A 105 -15.56 8.70 13.59
CA PRO A 105 -14.74 8.22 12.48
C PRO A 105 -13.27 8.61 12.66
N THR A 106 -12.36 7.79 12.17
CA THR A 106 -10.92 8.11 12.26
C THR A 106 -10.51 9.02 11.11
N PHE A 107 -9.94 10.18 11.45
CA PHE A 107 -9.32 11.11 10.51
C PHE A 107 -7.82 10.86 10.43
N ILE A 108 -7.27 10.85 9.22
CA ILE A 108 -5.85 10.64 8.96
C ILE A 108 -5.36 11.71 7.99
N PHE A 109 -4.38 12.51 8.38
CA PHE A 109 -3.73 13.48 7.50
C PHE A 109 -2.66 12.76 6.65
N LEU A 110 -2.83 12.74 5.33
CA LEU A 110 -1.89 12.03 4.44
C LEU A 110 -0.70 12.91 4.02
N GLY A 111 -0.93 14.21 3.90
CA GLY A 111 0.03 15.20 3.42
C GLY A 111 -0.66 16.35 2.68
N SER A 112 0.11 17.15 1.95
CA SER A 112 -0.40 18.21 1.08
C SER A 112 0.11 18.05 -0.35
N ASP A 113 -0.79 18.23 -1.32
CA ASP A 113 -0.43 18.29 -2.74
C ASP A 113 0.02 19.71 -3.13
N GLU A 114 1.31 19.84 -3.38
CA GLU A 114 2.01 21.07 -3.71
C GLU A 114 2.30 21.22 -5.22
N SER A 115 1.85 20.27 -6.05
CA SER A 115 2.14 20.28 -7.51
C SER A 115 1.63 21.53 -8.24
N ASN A 116 0.55 22.13 -7.74
CA ASN A 116 -0.05 23.35 -8.27
C ASN A 116 0.30 24.60 -7.44
N THR A 117 1.33 24.52 -6.59
CA THR A 117 1.83 25.66 -5.80
C THR A 117 3.11 26.22 -6.38
N ASP A 118 3.35 27.51 -6.15
CA ASP A 118 4.54 28.21 -6.62
C ASP A 118 5.79 27.44 -6.17
N ILE A 119 6.67 27.10 -7.11
CA ILE A 119 7.75 26.08 -7.00
C ILE A 119 8.78 26.43 -5.91
N ASN A 120 8.73 27.65 -5.37
CA ASN A 120 9.59 28.19 -4.32
C ASN A 120 8.93 28.26 -2.93
N ALA A 121 7.72 27.73 -2.75
CA ALA A 121 7.06 27.67 -1.46
C ALA A 121 7.71 26.60 -0.55
N LEU A 122 8.91 26.88 -0.05
CA LEU A 122 9.38 26.29 1.20
C LEU A 122 8.27 26.44 2.26
N PRO A 123 8.15 25.52 3.24
CA PRO A 123 7.14 25.66 4.29
C PRO A 123 7.28 27.07 4.87
N ILE A 124 6.23 27.87 4.67
CA ILE A 124 6.20 29.29 5.01
C ILE A 124 6.84 29.47 6.37
N LYS A 125 7.83 30.38 6.44
CA LYS A 125 8.31 30.92 7.71
C LYS A 125 7.06 31.35 8.46
N LEU A 126 6.70 30.53 9.45
CA LEU A 126 5.67 30.87 10.41
C LEU A 126 6.15 32.16 11.05
N ASN A 127 5.58 33.29 10.64
CA ASN A 127 5.60 34.45 11.51
C ASN A 127 4.94 33.98 12.80
N ASN A 128 5.50 34.36 13.95
CA ASN A 128 5.25 33.80 15.28
C ASN A 128 3.79 33.90 15.80
N ASN A 129 2.82 34.23 14.95
CA ASN A 129 1.40 34.34 15.28
C ASN A 129 0.60 33.27 14.52
N ASP A 130 0.30 32.19 15.23
CA ASP A 130 -0.52 31.04 14.79
C ASP A 130 -1.95 31.42 14.34
N SER A 131 -2.41 32.65 14.62
CA SER A 131 -3.73 33.16 14.21
C SER A 131 -3.89 33.31 12.69
N ASP A 132 -2.82 33.62 11.96
CA ASP A 132 -2.89 33.86 10.51
C ASP A 132 -3.04 32.55 9.70
N LEU A 133 -2.76 31.39 10.30
CA LEU A 133 -2.90 30.08 9.65
C LEU A 133 -4.35 29.63 9.51
N LEU A 134 -5.24 30.05 10.40
CA LEU A 134 -6.64 29.60 10.41
C LEU A 134 -7.46 30.22 9.26
N GLU A 135 -7.11 31.42 8.81
CA GLU A 135 -7.82 32.10 7.71
C GLU A 135 -7.25 31.76 6.33
N HIS A 136 -5.94 31.44 6.24
CA HIS A 136 -5.25 31.24 4.98
C HIS A 136 -4.30 30.04 5.02
N HIS A 137 -4.83 28.82 5.03
CA HIS A 137 -3.98 27.65 4.81
C HIS A 137 -3.24 27.79 3.47
N THR A 138 -1.93 27.94 3.54
CA THR A 138 -1.09 28.34 2.41
C THR A 138 -0.28 27.20 1.82
N LEU A 139 -0.26 26.02 2.46
CA LEU A 139 0.56 24.88 2.05
C LEU A 139 -0.26 23.88 1.22
N GLY A 140 -0.22 24.04 -0.10
CA GLY A 140 -0.80 23.06 -1.04
C GLY A 140 -2.29 22.78 -0.84
N HIS A 141 -2.69 21.57 -1.23
CA HIS A 141 -4.03 21.01 -1.03
C HIS A 141 -3.96 19.88 0.00
N PRO A 142 -4.39 20.10 1.25
CA PRO A 142 -4.39 19.07 2.29
C PRO A 142 -5.22 17.86 1.88
N ILE A 143 -4.66 16.66 2.03
CA ILE A 143 -5.36 15.41 1.76
C ILE A 143 -5.57 14.64 3.06
N TRP A 144 -6.82 14.28 3.30
CA TRP A 144 -7.27 13.53 4.46
C TRP A 144 -7.95 12.23 4.05
N ALA A 145 -7.68 11.15 4.78
CA ALA A 145 -8.46 9.93 4.72
C ALA A 145 -9.39 9.83 5.92
N ILE A 146 -10.62 9.35 5.69
CA ILE A 146 -11.60 9.12 6.74
C ILE A 146 -12.07 7.67 6.68
N ASP A 147 -11.91 6.94 7.78
CA ASP A 147 -12.53 5.63 7.94
C ASP A 147 -13.98 5.77 8.46
N VAL A 148 -14.93 5.42 7.61
CA VAL A 148 -16.38 5.49 7.89
C VAL A 148 -16.99 4.11 8.11
N THR A 149 -16.18 3.08 8.35
CA THR A 149 -16.65 1.69 8.51
C THR A 149 -17.77 1.57 9.53
N ASN A 150 -17.62 2.23 10.68
CA ASN A 150 -18.61 2.22 11.77
C ASN A 150 -19.52 3.46 11.78
N HIS A 151 -19.50 4.27 10.72
CA HIS A 151 -20.20 5.56 10.62
C HIS A 151 -21.13 5.59 9.41
N SER A 152 -22.26 4.88 9.53
CA SER A 152 -23.21 4.70 8.43
C SER A 152 -23.86 6.01 7.98
N ILE A 153 -24.12 6.95 8.89
CA ILE A 153 -24.70 8.28 8.61
C ILE A 153 -23.88 9.01 7.55
N LEU A 154 -22.59 9.21 7.82
CA LEU A 154 -21.66 9.88 6.91
C LEU A 154 -21.59 9.16 5.54
N SER A 155 -21.58 7.82 5.56
CA SER A 155 -21.54 7.03 4.32
C SER A 155 -22.82 7.11 3.48
N ASN A 156 -23.97 7.35 4.12
CA ASN A 156 -25.27 7.45 3.46
C ASN A 156 -25.50 8.85 2.92
N GLU A 157 -25.20 9.88 3.71
CA GLU A 157 -25.38 11.28 3.30
C GLU A 157 -24.49 11.67 2.11
N ILE A 158 -23.26 11.18 2.06
CA ILE A 158 -22.35 11.45 0.95
C ILE A 158 -22.77 10.74 -0.33
N LYS A 159 -23.36 9.52 -0.23
CA LYS A 159 -23.90 8.83 -1.41
C LYS A 159 -25.10 9.56 -2.02
N LEU A 160 -25.87 10.29 -1.21
CA LEU A 160 -27.00 11.09 -1.67
C LEU A 160 -26.58 12.37 -2.41
N GLN A 161 -25.30 12.76 -2.36
CA GLN A 161 -24.76 13.93 -3.05
C GLN A 161 -24.19 13.63 -4.44
N GLY A 162 -24.15 12.35 -4.85
CA GLY A 162 -23.70 11.97 -6.20
C GLY A 162 -24.78 12.24 -7.25
N ASN A 163 -24.41 12.88 -8.37
CA ASN A 163 -25.27 12.97 -9.55
C ASN A 163 -25.42 11.58 -10.21
N ASP A 164 -26.51 11.33 -10.93
CA ASP A 164 -26.76 10.04 -11.63
C ASP A 164 -25.67 9.66 -12.65
N GLN A 165 -24.91 10.64 -13.16
CA GLN A 165 -23.79 10.42 -14.09
C GLN A 165 -22.50 9.92 -13.39
N ASP A 166 -22.37 10.16 -12.09
CA ASP A 166 -21.18 9.87 -11.29
C ASP A 166 -21.49 8.78 -10.26
N LYS A 167 -21.41 7.52 -10.69
CA LYS A 167 -21.72 6.40 -9.81
C LYS A 167 -20.64 6.24 -8.74
N LEU A 168 -20.92 6.74 -7.54
CA LEU A 168 -20.07 6.56 -6.36
C LEU A 168 -20.19 5.12 -5.81
N SER A 169 -19.05 4.46 -5.61
CA SER A 169 -19.03 3.13 -5.03
C SER A 169 -17.75 2.84 -4.25
N PHE A 170 -17.90 2.07 -3.17
CA PHE A 170 -16.76 1.55 -2.41
C PHE A 170 -16.25 0.29 -3.10
N LEU A 171 -15.02 0.34 -3.63
CA LEU A 171 -14.47 -0.73 -4.46
C LEU A 171 -13.28 -1.42 -3.81
N GLU A 172 -13.09 -2.70 -4.15
CA GLU A 172 -11.94 -3.48 -3.70
C GLU A 172 -10.67 -3.00 -4.40
N LEU A 173 -9.79 -2.31 -3.66
CA LEU A 173 -8.55 -1.71 -4.19
C LEU A 173 -7.70 -2.70 -5.01
N LYS A 174 -7.64 -3.97 -4.59
CA LYS A 174 -6.85 -5.02 -5.27
C LYS A 174 -7.36 -5.34 -6.69
N LEU A 175 -8.64 -5.07 -6.96
CA LEU A 175 -9.30 -5.37 -8.22
C LEU A 175 -9.43 -4.13 -9.13
N GLN A 176 -8.99 -2.95 -8.67
CA GLN A 176 -9.13 -1.71 -9.41
C GLN A 176 -7.81 -1.26 -10.02
N SER A 177 -7.92 -0.68 -11.21
CA SER A 177 -6.90 0.19 -11.78
C SER A 177 -7.47 1.60 -11.82
N PHE A 178 -6.92 2.49 -11.01
CA PHE A 178 -7.12 3.92 -11.13
C PHE A 178 -6.59 4.46 -12.45
N GLU A 179 -7.25 5.53 -12.91
CA GLU A 179 -6.85 6.34 -14.07
C GLU A 179 -5.43 6.90 -13.92
N ASN A 180 -5.03 7.26 -12.70
CA ASN A 180 -3.73 7.85 -12.41
C ASN A 180 -3.03 7.16 -11.22
N SER A 181 -1.69 7.19 -11.21
CA SER A 181 -0.87 6.61 -10.13
C SER A 181 -0.95 7.40 -8.83
N PHE A 182 -1.32 8.68 -8.87
CA PHE A 182 -1.49 9.50 -7.68
C PHE A 182 -2.59 8.95 -6.77
N ASP A 183 -3.77 8.69 -7.31
CA ASP A 183 -4.91 8.10 -6.59
C ASP A 183 -4.57 6.70 -6.07
N ALA A 184 -3.82 5.89 -6.83
CA ALA A 184 -3.31 4.60 -6.36
C ALA A 184 -2.36 4.75 -5.17
N SER A 185 -1.40 5.68 -5.24
CA SER A 185 -0.40 5.92 -4.21
C SER A 185 -1.02 6.43 -2.90
N ILE A 186 -1.95 7.39 -2.96
CA ILE A 186 -2.62 7.93 -1.77
C ILE A 186 -3.62 6.91 -1.19
N SER A 187 -4.29 6.11 -2.04
CA SER A 187 -5.12 4.99 -1.59
C SER A 187 -4.30 3.95 -0.82
N SER A 188 -3.12 3.62 -1.33
CA SER A 188 -2.20 2.68 -0.68
C SER A 188 -1.76 3.18 0.69
N GLN A 189 -1.36 4.45 0.79
CA GLN A 189 -1.00 5.09 2.05
C GLN A 189 -2.17 5.10 3.05
N ALA A 190 -3.34 5.59 2.63
CA ALA A 190 -4.52 5.67 3.47
C ALA A 190 -4.98 4.29 3.95
N ARG A 191 -5.12 3.32 3.05
CA ARG A 191 -5.56 1.96 3.38
C ARG A 191 -4.64 1.31 4.40
N SER A 192 -3.32 1.43 4.24
CA SER A 192 -2.34 0.85 5.16
C SER A 192 -2.47 1.44 6.57
N LEU A 193 -2.66 2.76 6.68
CA LEU A 193 -2.85 3.43 7.97
C LEU A 193 -4.18 3.07 8.62
N ILE A 194 -5.28 3.00 7.85
CA ILE A 194 -6.59 2.61 8.37
C ILE A 194 -6.56 1.16 8.86
N ASP A 195 -6.01 0.23 8.08
CA ASP A 195 -5.91 -1.18 8.49
C ASP A 195 -5.06 -1.33 9.76
N TRP A 196 -3.93 -0.61 9.84
CA TRP A 196 -3.10 -0.58 11.05
C TRP A 196 -3.86 -0.05 12.27
N ILE A 197 -4.53 1.10 12.18
CA ILE A 197 -5.30 1.67 13.30
C ILE A 197 -6.43 0.72 13.70
N GLN A 198 -7.16 0.14 12.74
CA GLN A 198 -8.28 -0.76 13.02
C GLN A 198 -7.85 -2.05 13.72
N ARG A 199 -6.65 -2.56 13.42
CA ARG A 199 -6.11 -3.79 14.05
C ARG A 199 -5.40 -3.54 15.37
N ASN A 200 -4.92 -2.32 15.61
CA ASN A 200 -4.14 -1.97 16.80
C ASN A 200 -4.93 -1.06 17.77
N LYS A 201 -6.20 -1.42 18.03
CA LYS A 201 -7.08 -0.70 18.97
C LYS A 201 -6.65 -0.83 20.43
N PHE A 202 -5.81 -1.80 20.74
CA PHE A 202 -5.31 -2.07 22.09
C PHE A 202 -3.78 -2.10 22.09
N CYS A 203 -3.20 -1.64 23.19
CA CYS A 203 -1.77 -1.59 23.45
C CYS A 203 -1.21 -3.02 23.49
N SER A 204 -0.22 -3.30 22.64
CA SER A 204 0.48 -4.60 22.62
C SER A 204 1.24 -4.90 23.93
N GLY A 205 1.62 -3.86 24.67
CA GLY A 205 2.36 -4.00 25.94
C GLY A 205 1.48 -4.30 27.15
N CYS A 206 0.23 -3.81 27.20
CA CYS A 206 -0.62 -3.94 28.39
C CYS A 206 -2.10 -4.26 28.14
N GLY A 207 -2.55 -4.32 26.88
CA GLY A 207 -3.93 -4.64 26.50
C GLY A 207 -4.96 -3.51 26.68
N ARG A 208 -4.58 -2.32 27.18
CA ARG A 208 -5.48 -1.16 27.29
C ARG A 208 -5.80 -0.56 25.92
N PRO A 209 -6.89 0.19 25.77
CA PRO A 209 -7.18 0.83 24.50
C PRO A 209 -6.07 1.82 24.10
N ASN A 210 -5.87 1.97 22.80
CA ASN A 210 -5.03 3.02 22.23
C ASN A 210 -5.89 4.17 21.72
N HIS A 211 -5.36 5.39 21.82
CA HIS A 211 -5.86 6.56 21.11
C HIS A 211 -4.95 6.94 19.95
N VAL A 212 -5.48 7.71 19.01
CA VAL A 212 -4.78 8.10 17.78
C VAL A 212 -4.23 9.52 17.92
N GLU A 213 -2.92 9.66 17.80
CA GLU A 213 -2.20 10.92 17.75
C GLU A 213 -1.54 11.13 16.39
N PHE A 214 -0.89 12.28 16.24
CA PHE A 214 -0.13 12.65 15.04
C PHE A 214 -1.00 12.57 13.77
N ALA A 215 -2.28 12.93 13.90
CA ALA A 215 -3.28 12.85 12.83
C ALA A 215 -3.29 11.49 12.10
N GLY A 216 -3.28 10.38 12.86
CA GLY A 216 -3.38 9.03 12.30
C GLY A 216 -2.04 8.31 12.10
N TRP A 217 -0.92 8.90 12.52
CA TRP A 217 0.42 8.33 12.35
C TRP A 217 1.05 7.79 13.62
N LYS A 218 0.34 7.88 14.74
CA LYS A 218 0.79 7.36 16.02
C LYS A 218 -0.40 6.85 16.79
N ILE A 219 -0.23 5.71 17.46
CA ILE A 219 -1.16 5.22 18.47
C ILE A 219 -0.46 5.22 19.81
N ILE A 220 -1.17 5.67 20.83
CA ILE A 220 -0.65 5.78 22.19
C ILE A 220 -1.59 5.05 23.13
N CYS A 221 -1.01 4.33 24.09
CA CYS A 221 -1.78 3.69 25.14
C CYS A 221 -2.39 4.77 26.03
N ASP A 222 -3.62 4.56 26.48
CA ASP A 222 -4.35 5.44 27.39
C ASP A 222 -3.80 5.47 28.85
N GLY A 223 -2.48 5.34 29.00
CA GLY A 223 -1.76 5.60 30.26
C GLY A 223 -2.05 4.65 31.43
N ASP A 224 -1.20 4.79 32.45
CA ASP A 224 -1.49 4.39 33.83
C ASP A 224 -2.14 5.63 34.47
N ASP A 225 -3.47 5.71 34.54
CA ASP A 225 -4.11 6.73 35.39
C ASP A 225 -3.64 6.50 36.82
N ASP A 226 -2.73 7.36 37.30
CA ASP A 226 -2.32 7.45 38.71
C ASP A 226 -3.47 7.95 39.62
N ASP A 227 -4.64 8.27 39.05
CA ASP A 227 -5.84 8.77 39.74
C ASP A 227 -6.75 7.68 40.33
N LEU A 228 -6.31 6.42 40.38
CA LEU A 228 -7.00 5.39 41.18
C LEU A 228 -6.54 5.46 42.63
N GLU A 229 -7.21 6.30 43.43
CA GLU A 229 -7.04 6.41 44.90
C GLU A 229 -7.24 5.08 45.67
N SER A 230 -7.66 4.00 45.01
CA SER A 230 -7.78 2.69 45.65
C SER A 230 -6.44 1.94 45.65
N GLU A 231 -5.79 1.85 46.81
CA GLU A 231 -4.54 1.10 47.03
C GLU A 231 -4.59 -0.38 46.57
N ASN A 232 -5.80 -0.94 46.37
CA ASN A 232 -6.02 -2.34 46.05
C ASN A 232 -6.17 -2.66 44.53
N LEU A 233 -6.10 -1.67 43.64
CA LEU A 233 -6.25 -1.86 42.18
C LEU A 233 -5.25 -1.02 41.36
N LYS A 234 -3.98 -0.97 41.78
CA LYS A 234 -2.91 -0.35 40.96
C LYS A 234 -2.75 -1.15 39.66
N ARG A 235 -3.01 -0.50 38.52
CA ARG A 235 -2.82 -1.09 37.19
C ARG A 235 -1.32 -1.37 36.96
N PRO A 236 -0.94 -2.46 36.29
CA PRO A 236 0.47 -2.78 36.03
C PRO A 236 1.07 -1.75 35.08
N ILE A 237 2.26 -1.24 35.40
CA ILE A 237 2.88 -0.16 34.63
C ILE A 237 3.06 -0.56 33.16
N CYS A 238 2.61 0.30 32.25
CA CYS A 238 2.74 0.03 30.82
C CYS A 238 4.18 0.28 30.33
N LEU A 239 4.78 -0.69 29.64
CA LEU A 239 6.10 -0.50 29.00
C LEU A 239 6.08 0.62 27.95
N THR A 240 4.89 0.97 27.46
CA THR A 240 4.70 2.01 26.45
C THR A 240 4.58 3.42 27.06
N SER A 241 4.24 3.53 28.35
CA SER A 241 4.16 4.79 29.10
C SER A 241 5.50 5.18 29.76
N LYS A 242 6.44 4.23 29.91
CA LYS A 242 7.74 4.42 30.59
C LYS A 242 8.81 5.21 29.83
N GLY A 243 8.44 5.89 28.75
CA GLY A 243 9.35 6.69 27.93
C GLY A 243 10.10 5.88 26.85
N GLY A 244 10.63 6.59 25.87
CA GLY A 244 11.31 6.01 24.69
C GLY A 244 10.41 5.87 23.47
N VAL A 245 11.03 5.62 22.31
CA VAL A 245 10.34 5.41 21.04
C VAL A 245 10.03 3.92 20.90
N GLN A 246 8.75 3.58 20.82
CA GLN A 246 8.28 2.20 20.68
C GLN A 246 7.74 1.96 19.28
N ASN A 247 8.26 0.96 18.57
CA ASN A 247 7.92 0.72 17.17
C ASN A 247 6.42 0.43 16.92
N PHE A 248 5.75 -0.28 17.83
CA PHE A 248 4.32 -0.60 17.72
C PHE A 248 3.39 0.61 17.88
N CYS A 249 3.90 1.75 18.37
CA CYS A 249 3.17 3.01 18.36
C CYS A 249 3.10 3.65 16.96
N TYR A 250 3.84 3.13 15.98
CA TYR A 250 3.92 3.66 14.63
C TYR A 250 3.41 2.66 13.59
N PRO A 251 2.97 3.13 12.40
CA PRO A 251 2.49 2.27 11.33
C PRO A 251 3.51 1.20 10.95
N ARG A 252 3.04 -0.05 10.85
CA ARG A 252 3.85 -1.18 10.43
C ARG A 252 4.03 -1.18 8.90
N THR A 253 5.21 -1.53 8.44
CA THR A 253 5.49 -1.82 7.02
C THR A 253 6.34 -3.07 6.96
N ASP A 254 5.76 -4.15 6.47
CA ASP A 254 6.44 -5.45 6.41
C ASP A 254 7.27 -5.58 5.12
N PRO A 255 8.60 -5.71 5.20
CA PRO A 255 9.43 -5.96 4.02
C PRO A 255 9.15 -7.35 3.45
N VAL A 256 8.93 -7.42 2.14
CA VAL A 256 8.67 -8.67 1.40
C VAL A 256 9.60 -8.70 0.19
N CYS A 257 10.46 -9.69 0.09
CA CYS A 257 11.25 -9.88 -1.14
C CYS A 257 10.36 -10.47 -2.24
N ILE A 258 10.53 -9.99 -3.47
CA ILE A 258 9.92 -10.58 -4.66
C ILE A 258 10.95 -10.60 -5.78
N MET A 259 11.15 -11.76 -6.41
CA MET A 259 12.36 -11.99 -7.19
C MET A 259 12.10 -12.62 -8.57
N ALA A 260 12.77 -12.08 -9.57
CA ALA A 260 12.92 -12.68 -10.89
C ALA A 260 14.26 -13.43 -10.95
N ILE A 261 14.19 -14.76 -10.94
CA ILE A 261 15.38 -15.64 -10.96
C ILE A 261 15.53 -16.25 -12.34
N SER A 262 16.60 -15.88 -13.05
CA SER A 262 16.92 -16.44 -14.36
C SER A 262 17.64 -17.77 -14.23
N HIS A 263 17.42 -18.66 -15.21
CA HIS A 263 18.29 -19.80 -15.45
C HIS A 263 19.73 -19.32 -15.79
N PRO A 264 20.80 -20.09 -15.56
CA PRO A 264 22.18 -19.63 -15.80
C PRO A 264 22.46 -19.27 -17.27
N SER A 265 21.79 -19.93 -18.23
CA SER A 265 21.84 -19.57 -19.65
C SER A 265 21.07 -18.28 -20.00
N ASN A 266 20.39 -17.68 -19.03
CA ASN A 266 19.60 -16.45 -19.14
C ASN A 266 18.47 -16.50 -20.21
N ASP A 267 18.07 -17.69 -20.64
CA ASP A 267 17.04 -17.92 -21.66
C ASP A 267 15.68 -18.32 -21.06
N ALA A 268 15.61 -18.56 -19.76
CA ALA A 268 14.38 -18.88 -19.03
C ALA A 268 14.32 -18.21 -17.64
N LEU A 269 13.09 -18.02 -17.13
CA LEU A 269 12.81 -17.37 -15.85
C LEU A 269 11.96 -18.27 -14.95
N LEU A 270 12.36 -18.44 -13.69
CA LEU A 270 11.60 -19.18 -12.69
C LEU A 270 10.34 -18.42 -12.30
N LEU A 271 9.18 -19.06 -12.43
CA LEU A 271 7.90 -18.58 -11.94
C LEU A 271 7.17 -19.69 -11.18
N GLY A 272 6.42 -19.32 -10.15
CA GLY A 272 5.62 -20.22 -9.32
C GLY A 272 4.13 -19.91 -9.36
N ARG A 273 3.33 -20.90 -8.96
CA ARG A 273 1.88 -20.83 -8.79
C ARG A 273 1.50 -21.33 -7.40
N LYS A 274 0.70 -20.57 -6.65
CA LYS A 274 0.20 -20.98 -5.32
C LYS A 274 -1.05 -21.84 -5.43
N LYS A 275 -1.22 -22.81 -4.52
CA LYS A 275 -2.36 -23.74 -4.44
C LYS A 275 -3.74 -23.08 -4.37
N ASN A 276 -3.83 -21.93 -3.71
CA ASN A 276 -5.11 -21.24 -3.47
C ASN A 276 -5.54 -20.32 -4.62
N TRP A 277 -4.82 -20.30 -5.75
CA TRP A 277 -5.24 -19.51 -6.91
C TRP A 277 -6.33 -20.25 -7.67
N PRO A 278 -7.39 -19.54 -8.15
CA PRO A 278 -8.54 -20.20 -8.74
C PRO A 278 -8.15 -21.26 -9.78
N GLU A 279 -8.65 -22.47 -9.59
CA GLU A 279 -8.64 -23.51 -10.62
C GLU A 279 -9.61 -23.08 -11.73
N GLY A 280 -9.20 -23.19 -12.99
CA GLY A 280 -10.04 -22.77 -14.10
C GLY A 280 -9.31 -22.77 -15.43
N LEU A 281 -9.90 -22.10 -16.42
CA LEU A 281 -9.42 -22.09 -17.79
C LEU A 281 -7.97 -21.55 -17.95
N TYR A 282 -7.41 -20.84 -16.96
CA TYR A 282 -6.11 -20.14 -16.99
C TYR A 282 -5.27 -20.43 -15.75
N SER A 283 -3.94 -20.49 -15.90
CA SER A 283 -2.98 -20.64 -14.79
C SER A 283 -2.12 -19.39 -14.66
N LEU A 284 -2.39 -18.58 -13.62
CA LEU A 284 -1.51 -17.47 -13.22
C LEU A 284 -0.20 -18.04 -12.67
N TYR A 285 0.93 -17.51 -13.15
CA TYR A 285 2.28 -17.73 -12.62
C TYR A 285 2.93 -16.38 -12.32
N SER A 286 3.68 -16.28 -11.24
CA SER A 286 4.34 -15.04 -10.79
C SER A 286 5.75 -15.31 -10.30
N CYS A 287 6.53 -14.23 -10.15
CA CYS A 287 7.72 -14.24 -9.30
C CYS A 287 7.38 -14.81 -7.91
N LEU A 288 8.33 -15.57 -7.36
CA LEU A 288 8.31 -16.03 -5.98
C LEU A 288 8.47 -14.83 -5.04
N ALA A 289 7.91 -14.92 -3.84
CA ALA A 289 7.93 -13.82 -2.89
C ALA A 289 7.65 -14.29 -1.46
N GLY A 290 8.37 -13.71 -0.50
CA GLY A 290 8.21 -14.03 0.93
C GLY A 290 8.68 -12.91 1.85
N PHE A 291 8.35 -13.03 3.13
CA PHE A 291 8.69 -12.01 4.11
C PHE A 291 10.20 -12.05 4.42
N VAL A 292 10.78 -10.87 4.63
CA VAL A 292 12.15 -10.76 5.17
C VAL A 292 12.09 -11.07 6.67
N GLU A 293 12.94 -11.98 7.16
CA GLU A 293 12.95 -12.37 8.55
C GLU A 293 13.83 -11.48 9.45
N PRO A 294 13.56 -11.43 10.78
CA PRO A 294 14.42 -10.71 11.72
C PRO A 294 15.87 -11.22 11.70
N GLY A 295 16.82 -10.31 11.51
CA GLY A 295 18.25 -10.66 11.45
C GLY A 295 18.73 -11.10 10.07
N GLU A 296 17.85 -11.12 9.06
CA GLU A 296 18.17 -11.50 7.70
C GLU A 296 18.49 -10.27 6.83
N SER A 297 19.45 -10.39 5.90
CA SER A 297 19.66 -9.39 4.86
C SER A 297 18.65 -9.57 3.73
N PHE A 298 18.39 -8.52 2.95
CA PHE A 298 17.47 -8.61 1.82
C PHE A 298 17.89 -9.68 0.80
N GLU A 299 19.18 -9.79 0.53
CA GLU A 299 19.74 -10.78 -0.37
C GLU A 299 19.63 -12.21 0.19
N ASP A 300 19.77 -12.38 1.50
CA ASP A 300 19.61 -13.69 2.14
C ASP A 300 18.15 -14.13 2.11
N SER A 301 17.18 -13.24 2.33
CA SER A 301 15.74 -13.54 2.18
C SER A 301 15.41 -14.03 0.78
N VAL A 302 15.97 -13.40 -0.25
CA VAL A 302 15.78 -13.85 -1.65
C VAL A 302 16.32 -15.27 -1.84
N ARG A 303 17.49 -15.58 -1.29
CA ARG A 303 18.08 -16.93 -1.42
C ARG A 303 17.29 -17.98 -0.64
N ARG A 304 16.90 -17.66 0.60
CA ARG A 304 16.10 -18.54 1.46
C ARG A 304 14.77 -18.85 0.80
N GLU A 305 14.01 -17.82 0.39
CA GLU A 305 12.68 -18.04 -0.15
C GLU A 305 12.67 -18.84 -1.46
N VAL A 306 13.62 -18.59 -2.36
CA VAL A 306 13.71 -19.39 -3.60
C VAL A 306 14.10 -20.84 -3.31
N TRP A 307 14.92 -21.06 -2.28
CA TRP A 307 15.30 -22.39 -1.86
C TRP A 307 14.16 -23.12 -1.15
N GLU A 308 13.39 -22.46 -0.29
CA GLU A 308 12.24 -23.02 0.43
C GLU A 308 11.08 -23.35 -0.53
N GLU A 309 10.66 -22.41 -1.37
CA GLU A 309 9.48 -22.59 -2.23
C GLU A 309 9.78 -23.48 -3.46
N ALA A 310 11.01 -23.46 -3.98
CA ALA A 310 11.34 -24.09 -5.26
C ALA A 310 12.61 -24.97 -5.26
N GLY A 311 13.35 -25.08 -4.15
CA GLY A 311 14.57 -25.89 -4.05
C GLY A 311 15.76 -25.36 -4.87
N VAL A 312 15.61 -24.17 -5.49
CA VAL A 312 16.60 -23.60 -6.39
C VAL A 312 17.58 -22.74 -5.59
N LYS A 313 18.88 -22.99 -5.76
CA LYS A 313 19.92 -22.15 -5.16
C LYS A 313 20.18 -20.93 -6.03
N VAL A 314 20.37 -19.78 -5.40
CA VAL A 314 20.56 -18.49 -6.08
C VAL A 314 21.91 -17.88 -5.69
N GLY A 315 22.68 -17.47 -6.70
CA GLY A 315 23.98 -16.85 -6.52
C GLY A 315 23.86 -15.35 -6.22
N LYS A 316 24.21 -14.51 -7.20
CA LYS A 316 24.17 -13.05 -7.07
C LYS A 316 22.74 -12.53 -7.07
N VAL A 317 22.42 -11.67 -6.12
CA VAL A 317 21.14 -10.95 -6.03
C VAL A 317 21.40 -9.47 -6.26
N LYS A 318 20.54 -8.81 -7.05
CA LYS A 318 20.58 -7.36 -7.32
C LYS A 318 19.21 -6.75 -7.06
N TYR A 319 19.17 -5.64 -6.34
CA TYR A 319 17.97 -4.83 -6.18
C TYR A 319 17.48 -4.27 -7.53
N HIS A 320 16.16 -4.20 -7.70
CA HIS A 320 15.49 -3.64 -8.87
C HIS A 320 14.68 -2.38 -8.54
N SER A 321 13.58 -2.53 -7.79
CA SER A 321 12.67 -1.44 -7.41
C SER A 321 11.79 -1.86 -6.23
N THR A 322 11.05 -0.93 -5.62
CA THR A 322 10.08 -1.25 -4.56
C THR A 322 8.65 -0.86 -4.94
N GLN A 323 7.65 -1.56 -4.41
CA GLN A 323 6.24 -1.21 -4.52
C GLN A 323 5.55 -1.37 -3.16
N PRO A 324 4.92 -0.32 -2.60
CA PRO A 324 4.00 -0.47 -1.49
C PRO A 324 2.88 -1.43 -1.88
N TRP A 325 2.55 -2.36 -0.99
CA TRP A 325 1.48 -3.33 -1.18
C TRP A 325 0.53 -3.27 0.01
N PRO A 326 -0.57 -2.52 -0.11
CA PRO A 326 -1.41 -2.15 1.02
C PRO A 326 -2.39 -3.26 1.39
N PHE A 327 -1.93 -4.52 1.50
CA PHE A 327 -2.77 -5.70 1.78
C PHE A 327 -2.05 -6.70 2.71
N PRO A 328 -1.92 -6.42 4.02
CA PRO A 328 -2.44 -5.26 4.75
C PRO A 328 -1.57 -3.99 4.67
N GLY A 329 -0.24 -4.12 4.64
CA GLY A 329 0.72 -3.00 4.66
C GLY A 329 2.17 -3.46 4.52
N SER A 330 2.53 -3.97 3.34
CA SER A 330 3.87 -4.48 3.02
C SER A 330 4.63 -3.55 2.08
N LEU A 331 5.96 -3.67 2.07
CA LEU A 331 6.82 -3.09 1.04
C LEU A 331 7.41 -4.23 0.21
N MET A 332 6.91 -4.39 -1.01
CA MET A 332 7.48 -5.35 -1.96
C MET A 332 8.81 -4.81 -2.44
N MET A 333 9.88 -5.57 -2.22
CA MET A 333 11.24 -5.25 -2.59
C MET A 333 11.66 -6.19 -3.71
N GLY A 334 11.71 -5.64 -4.92
CA GLY A 334 12.01 -6.37 -6.14
C GLY A 334 13.50 -6.67 -6.27
N ALA A 335 13.83 -7.92 -6.55
CA ALA A 335 15.17 -8.38 -6.86
C ALA A 335 15.24 -9.10 -8.21
N VAL A 336 16.41 -9.06 -8.83
CA VAL A 336 16.79 -9.95 -9.92
C VAL A 336 17.97 -10.81 -9.47
N GLY A 337 17.95 -12.08 -9.84
CA GLY A 337 19.01 -13.02 -9.49
C GLY A 337 19.17 -14.08 -10.55
N GLU A 338 20.23 -14.87 -10.41
CA GLU A 338 20.55 -16.00 -11.28
C GLU A 338 20.66 -17.26 -10.42
N SER A 339 20.05 -18.36 -10.86
CA SER A 339 20.21 -19.64 -10.17
C SER A 339 21.63 -20.18 -10.35
N GLU A 340 22.05 -21.11 -9.49
CA GLU A 340 23.26 -21.90 -9.71
C GLU A 340 23.10 -22.85 -10.93
N GLU A 341 24.22 -23.44 -11.38
CA GLU A 341 24.23 -24.41 -12.48
C GLU A 341 23.36 -25.64 -12.19
N ASN A 342 22.70 -26.15 -13.23
CA ASN A 342 21.84 -27.34 -13.18
C ASN A 342 20.76 -27.28 -12.08
N PRO A 343 19.92 -26.23 -12.05
CA PRO A 343 18.92 -26.06 -11.00
C PRO A 343 17.90 -27.21 -11.05
N LYS A 344 17.56 -27.75 -9.87
CA LYS A 344 16.50 -28.74 -9.71
C LYS A 344 15.34 -28.11 -8.96
N ILE A 345 14.15 -28.18 -9.54
CA ILE A 345 12.94 -27.64 -8.91
C ILE A 345 12.37 -28.66 -7.93
N ARG A 346 12.09 -28.21 -6.71
CA ARG A 346 11.45 -28.98 -5.64
C ARG A 346 10.46 -28.10 -4.91
N ILE A 347 9.18 -28.47 -4.93
CA ILE A 347 8.08 -27.74 -4.28
C ILE A 347 7.57 -28.45 -3.01
N ASP A 348 8.22 -29.55 -2.62
CA ASP A 348 7.86 -30.39 -1.47
C ASP A 348 8.41 -29.88 -0.12
N LEU A 349 9.32 -28.89 -0.16
CA LEU A 349 10.06 -28.40 1.00
C LEU A 349 9.15 -27.66 2.00
N ASP A 350 8.42 -26.64 1.55
CA ASP A 350 7.47 -25.87 2.37
C ASP A 350 6.00 -26.17 2.03
N ASN A 351 5.76 -26.80 0.87
CA ASN A 351 4.45 -27.12 0.32
C ASN A 351 3.56 -25.89 0.04
N GLU A 352 4.11 -24.71 -0.22
CA GLU A 352 3.34 -23.51 -0.58
C GLU A 352 2.89 -23.50 -2.04
N LEU A 353 3.77 -23.93 -2.94
CA LEU A 353 3.52 -23.91 -4.38
C LEU A 353 2.72 -25.15 -4.84
N GLU A 354 1.87 -24.93 -5.83
CA GLU A 354 1.21 -25.97 -6.63
C GLU A 354 2.12 -26.43 -7.78
N ASP A 355 2.83 -25.47 -8.40
CA ASP A 355 3.75 -25.71 -9.51
C ASP A 355 4.81 -24.60 -9.58
N ALA A 356 6.00 -24.93 -10.08
CA ALA A 356 7.10 -24.00 -10.31
C ALA A 356 7.92 -24.45 -11.52
N ARG A 357 8.25 -23.52 -12.43
CA ARG A 357 8.95 -23.83 -13.69
C ARG A 357 9.82 -22.69 -14.19
N PHE A 358 10.88 -23.04 -14.91
CA PHE A 358 11.59 -22.10 -15.78
C PHE A 358 10.83 -21.93 -17.10
N PHE A 359 10.34 -20.72 -17.35
CA PHE A 359 9.62 -20.37 -18.58
C PHE A 359 10.58 -19.70 -19.58
N PRO A 360 10.68 -20.19 -20.84
CA PRO A 360 11.52 -19.57 -21.85
C PRO A 360 11.17 -18.10 -22.11
N ARG A 361 12.19 -17.30 -22.42
CA ARG A 361 12.05 -15.87 -22.71
C ARG A 361 11.10 -15.62 -23.88
N THR A 362 11.11 -16.47 -24.89
CA THR A 362 10.19 -16.41 -26.04
C THR A 362 8.73 -16.54 -25.61
N VAL A 363 8.44 -17.49 -24.71
CA VAL A 363 7.10 -17.70 -24.14
C VAL A 363 6.65 -16.48 -23.34
N ILE A 364 7.49 -15.97 -22.44
CA ILE A 364 7.18 -14.77 -21.64
C ILE A 364 6.92 -13.57 -22.55
N ARG A 365 7.76 -13.33 -23.56
CA ARG A 365 7.57 -12.26 -24.54
C ARG A 365 6.25 -12.41 -25.31
N LYS A 366 5.85 -13.64 -25.65
CA LYS A 366 4.57 -13.93 -26.31
C LYS A 366 3.41 -13.55 -25.39
N VAL A 367 3.44 -13.96 -24.11
CA VAL A 367 2.41 -13.62 -23.09
C VAL A 367 2.25 -12.13 -22.91
N MET A 368 3.36 -11.40 -22.92
CA MET A 368 3.32 -9.95 -22.74
C MET A 368 2.85 -9.17 -23.97
N LYS A 369 2.99 -9.74 -25.18
CA LYS A 369 2.56 -9.10 -26.44
C LYS A 369 1.10 -9.40 -26.79
N ASN A 370 0.60 -10.58 -26.43
CA ASN A 370 -0.80 -10.92 -26.65
C ASN A 370 -1.66 -10.28 -25.56
N LEU A 371 -2.52 -9.34 -25.96
CA LEU A 371 -3.58 -8.79 -25.12
C LEU A 371 -4.71 -9.81 -24.87
N GLU A 372 -4.74 -10.91 -25.63
CA GLU A 372 -5.60 -12.05 -25.35
C GLU A 372 -4.97 -12.90 -24.24
N ASP A 373 -5.70 -13.07 -23.13
CA ASP A 373 -5.27 -13.73 -21.87
C ASP A 373 -4.80 -15.20 -22.03
N ILE A 374 -4.80 -15.77 -23.24
CA ILE A 374 -4.47 -17.17 -23.52
C ILE A 374 -3.34 -17.27 -24.52
N ILE A 375 -2.30 -18.00 -24.14
CA ILE A 375 -1.35 -18.54 -25.10
C ILE A 375 -1.33 -20.05 -25.01
N THR A 376 -1.52 -20.68 -26.17
CA THR A 376 -1.18 -22.07 -26.36
C THR A 376 0.32 -22.18 -26.65
N LEU A 377 1.01 -22.99 -25.85
CA LEU A 377 2.43 -23.30 -26.04
C LEU A 377 2.62 -24.34 -27.15
N THR A 378 3.72 -24.25 -27.90
CA THR A 378 4.12 -25.30 -28.86
C THR A 378 4.70 -26.52 -28.13
N LYS A 379 4.82 -27.65 -28.83
CA LYS A 379 5.42 -28.87 -28.24
C LYS A 379 6.89 -28.65 -27.84
N GLU A 380 7.63 -27.85 -28.61
CA GLU A 380 9.02 -27.50 -28.34
C GLU A 380 9.13 -26.60 -27.11
N GLU A 381 8.26 -25.59 -26.98
CA GLU A 381 8.19 -24.73 -25.79
C GLU A 381 7.86 -25.55 -24.53
N ILE A 382 6.96 -26.52 -24.67
CA ILE A 382 6.61 -27.46 -23.60
C ILE A 382 7.80 -28.35 -23.23
N GLU A 383 8.55 -28.88 -24.20
CA GLU A 383 9.72 -29.72 -23.96
C GLU A 383 10.83 -28.96 -23.23
N MET A 384 11.07 -27.70 -23.59
CA MET A 384 12.03 -26.83 -22.89
C MET A 384 11.66 -26.59 -21.42
N MET A 385 10.38 -26.75 -21.04
CA MET A 385 9.90 -26.63 -19.66
C MET A 385 9.92 -27.95 -18.88
N LYS A 386 10.24 -29.10 -19.50
CA LYS A 386 10.23 -30.43 -18.87
C LYS A 386 11.52 -30.75 -18.08
N VAL A 387 12.19 -29.75 -17.52
CA VAL A 387 13.39 -29.96 -16.69
C VAL A 387 13.11 -30.86 -15.47
N ASN A 388 11.82 -31.12 -15.14
CA ASN A 388 11.41 -32.08 -14.13
C ASN A 388 11.02 -33.46 -14.71
N GLU A 389 11.60 -34.52 -14.14
CA GLU A 389 10.97 -35.83 -14.10
C GLU A 389 9.67 -35.69 -13.27
N ASN A 390 8.52 -35.70 -13.94
CA ASN A 390 7.15 -35.59 -13.38
C ASN A 390 6.76 -34.22 -12.79
N PRO A 391 6.37 -33.24 -13.63
CA PRO A 391 5.61 -32.09 -13.15
C PRO A 391 4.25 -32.51 -12.57
N PRO A 392 3.77 -31.89 -11.47
CA PRO A 392 2.47 -32.21 -10.86
C PRO A 392 1.29 -31.94 -11.82
N ILE A 393 1.42 -30.92 -12.67
CA ILE A 393 0.40 -30.52 -13.63
C ILE A 393 0.84 -30.94 -15.05
N PRO A 394 0.07 -31.81 -15.75
CA PRO A 394 0.34 -32.19 -17.13
C PRO A 394 0.32 -30.98 -18.08
N ILE A 395 1.31 -30.89 -18.97
CA ILE A 395 1.50 -29.74 -19.87
C ILE A 395 0.59 -29.78 -21.12
N THR A 396 -0.61 -30.33 -21.02
CA THR A 396 -1.55 -30.36 -22.15
C THR A 396 -2.32 -29.04 -22.21
N GLY A 397 -1.79 -28.06 -22.94
CA GLY A 397 -2.49 -26.82 -23.27
C GLY A 397 -2.44 -25.73 -22.19
N LEU A 398 -1.29 -25.56 -21.53
CA LEU A 398 -1.09 -24.54 -20.50
C LEU A 398 -1.49 -23.14 -21.00
N LYS A 399 -2.56 -22.57 -20.43
CA LYS A 399 -2.95 -21.17 -20.65
C LYS A 399 -2.23 -20.31 -19.62
N LEU A 400 -1.04 -19.84 -19.98
CA LEU A 400 -0.18 -19.04 -19.10
C LEU A 400 -0.68 -17.60 -18.99
N ARG A 401 -0.88 -17.13 -17.76
CA ARG A 401 -1.12 -15.72 -17.43
C ARG A 401 -0.05 -15.23 -16.47
N ILE A 402 0.37 -13.98 -16.62
CA ILE A 402 1.27 -13.29 -15.67
C ILE A 402 0.53 -12.16 -14.94
N PRO A 403 1.09 -11.61 -13.85
CA PRO A 403 0.48 -10.49 -13.13
C PRO A 403 0.24 -9.27 -14.04
N PRO A 404 -0.74 -8.41 -13.70
CA PRO A 404 -1.06 -7.24 -14.52
C PRO A 404 0.07 -6.21 -14.51
N PRO A 405 0.12 -5.27 -15.48
CA PRO A 405 1.15 -4.23 -15.57
C PRO A 405 1.33 -3.37 -14.31
N THR A 406 0.31 -3.27 -13.46
CA THR A 406 0.35 -2.53 -12.19
C THR A 406 1.09 -3.26 -11.06
N ALA A 407 1.43 -4.55 -11.24
CA ALA A 407 2.13 -5.35 -10.24
C ALA A 407 3.66 -5.31 -10.44
N ILE A 408 4.42 -5.19 -9.35
CA ILE A 408 5.89 -5.24 -9.38
C ILE A 408 6.43 -6.53 -10.02
N ALA A 409 5.75 -7.67 -9.82
CA ALA A 409 6.09 -8.93 -10.48
C ALA A 409 6.09 -8.80 -12.01
N HIS A 410 5.10 -8.10 -12.58
CA HIS A 410 5.07 -7.82 -14.02
C HIS A 410 6.24 -6.94 -14.43
N GLN A 411 6.60 -5.93 -13.64
CA GLN A 411 7.74 -5.05 -13.94
C GLN A 411 9.07 -5.82 -13.92
N LEU A 412 9.26 -6.74 -12.96
CA LEU A 412 10.42 -7.63 -12.90
C LEU A 412 10.50 -8.56 -14.12
N ILE A 413 9.39 -9.23 -14.45
CA ILE A 413 9.29 -10.12 -15.61
C ILE A 413 9.55 -9.35 -16.91
N LYS A 414 8.95 -8.15 -17.07
CA LYS A 414 9.15 -7.26 -18.22
C LYS A 414 10.61 -6.87 -18.36
N SER A 415 11.22 -6.45 -17.26
CA SER A 415 12.62 -6.01 -17.19
C SER A 415 13.52 -7.12 -17.70
N TRP A 416 13.42 -8.33 -17.15
CA TRP A 416 14.19 -9.48 -17.62
C TRP A 416 13.90 -9.85 -19.07
N ALA A 417 12.63 -9.83 -19.48
CA ALA A 417 12.24 -10.31 -20.81
C ALA A 417 12.64 -9.36 -21.94
N PHE A 418 12.65 -8.05 -21.71
CA PHE A 418 12.82 -7.04 -22.77
C PHE A 418 14.03 -6.13 -22.62
N ILE A 419 14.60 -6.03 -21.42
CA ILE A 419 15.80 -5.24 -21.18
C ILE A 419 16.96 -6.21 -21.12
N ASP A 420 17.75 -6.29 -22.19
CA ASP A 420 19.00 -7.04 -22.13
C ASP A 420 19.91 -6.35 -21.09
N ILE A 421 20.19 -7.07 -20.01
CA ILE A 421 20.98 -6.57 -18.86
C ILE A 421 22.41 -6.14 -19.28
N ASP A 422 22.84 -6.50 -20.51
CA ASP A 422 24.11 -6.10 -21.13
C ASP A 422 24.04 -4.85 -22.03
N GLN A 423 22.88 -4.21 -22.20
CA GLN A 423 22.84 -2.91 -22.85
C GLN A 423 23.15 -1.79 -21.85
N LYS A 424 24.34 -1.19 -22.02
CA LYS A 424 24.63 0.17 -21.53
C LYS A 424 23.40 1.06 -21.79
N PRO A 425 23.04 1.95 -20.85
CA PRO A 425 21.79 2.69 -20.91
C PRO A 425 21.67 3.42 -22.26
N LEU A 426 20.65 3.02 -23.04
CA LEU A 426 20.18 3.80 -24.18
C LEU A 426 19.62 5.10 -23.61
N ILE A 427 20.42 6.15 -23.70
CA ILE A 427 19.95 7.53 -23.55
C ILE A 427 19.11 7.80 -24.80
N ASN A 428 17.80 7.60 -24.71
CA ASN A 428 16.87 8.22 -25.64
C ASN A 428 16.24 9.40 -24.93
N HIS A 429 16.85 10.57 -25.13
CA HIS A 429 16.11 11.82 -25.16
C HIS A 429 15.05 11.68 -26.25
N ASP A 430 13.77 11.78 -25.87
CA ASP A 430 12.69 12.42 -26.63
C ASP A 430 11.33 11.87 -26.19
N PHE A 431 10.79 12.42 -25.11
CA PHE A 431 9.34 12.60 -24.93
C PHE A 431 9.11 13.85 -24.07
N CYS A 432 9.28 15.00 -24.70
CA CYS A 432 8.69 16.27 -24.26
C CYS A 432 7.88 16.81 -25.45
N PRO A 433 6.54 16.73 -25.47
CA PRO A 433 5.78 17.68 -26.25
C PRO A 433 5.76 18.98 -25.44
N ASN A 434 6.54 19.96 -25.91
CA ASN A 434 6.45 21.38 -25.60
C ASN A 434 5.74 21.77 -24.29
N LEU A 435 6.51 22.16 -23.28
CA LEU A 435 6.27 23.34 -22.46
C LEU A 435 7.60 23.93 -21.98
#